data_AF-A0A2D6M893-F1
#
_entry.id   AF-A0A2D6M893-F1
#
_cell.length_a   1.000
_cell.length_b   1.000
_cell.length_c   1.000
_cell.angle_alpha   90.00
_cell.angle_beta   90.00
_cell.angle_gamma   90.00
#
_symmetry.space_group_name_H-M   'P 1'
#
loop_
_entity.id
_entity.type
_entity.pdbx_description
1 polymer ?
#
loop_
_entity_poly.entity_id
_entity_poly.type
_entity_poly.pdbx_seq_one_letter_code
_entity_poly.pdbx_strand_id
1 'polypeptide(L)'
;MGADPGRAAAHQAALPGSATTAIGNRRRVKGLTMRTFLTGALAALFLWAQSAHAQGPCMPYDRAAEKLQKLSNEVIVGRGVTRDGSALIEMWADSEDGAWTILRVLPNGSACLMHYGNDFHVPATPPVGEGT
;
A
#
# COMPACT_ATOMS: atom_id res chain seq x y z
N MET A 1 18.68 -47.77 -1.90
CA MET A 1 18.02 -48.98 -1.34
C MET A 1 16.74 -48.53 -0.67
N GLY A 2 15.52 -49.01 -0.91
CA GLY A 2 14.88 -49.92 -1.88
C GLY A 2 13.41 -49.45 -2.01
N ALA A 3 12.79 -49.55 -3.19
CA ALA A 3 11.85 -50.61 -3.59
C ALA A 3 10.58 -50.68 -2.71
N ASP A 4 9.45 -50.07 -3.09
CA ASP A 4 8.37 -50.53 -4.01
C ASP A 4 7.21 -51.25 -3.24
N PRO A 5 6.10 -51.70 -3.84
CA PRO A 5 4.77 -51.09 -3.76
C PRO A 5 3.68 -52.08 -3.28
N GLY A 6 2.41 -51.67 -3.22
CA GLY A 6 1.28 -52.60 -3.12
C GLY A 6 -0.01 -51.88 -2.74
N ARG A 7 -0.88 -51.49 -3.67
CA ARG A 7 -1.82 -52.29 -4.51
C ARG A 7 -2.88 -53.02 -3.68
N ALA A 8 -4.11 -52.51 -3.74
CA ALA A 8 -5.41 -53.21 -3.76
C ALA A 8 -6.49 -52.23 -3.25
N ALA A 9 -7.72 -52.15 -3.74
CA ALA A 9 -8.40 -52.82 -4.84
C ALA A 9 -9.63 -51.96 -5.17
N ALA A 10 -10.05 -52.06 -6.42
CA ALA A 10 -11.29 -51.51 -6.93
C ALA A 10 -12.52 -52.10 -6.22
N HIS A 11 -13.51 -51.25 -5.95
CA HIS A 11 -14.90 -51.69 -5.93
C HIS A 11 -15.69 -50.86 -6.95
N GLN A 12 -16.09 -51.55 -8.02
CA GLN A 12 -17.13 -51.13 -8.94
C GLN A 12 -18.49 -51.24 -8.25
N ALA A 13 -19.33 -50.24 -8.45
CA ALA A 13 -20.77 -50.43 -8.54
C ALA A 13 -21.32 -49.36 -9.50
N ALA A 14 -21.52 -49.77 -10.75
CA ALA A 14 -22.34 -49.05 -11.71
C ALA A 14 -23.78 -49.58 -11.58
N LEU A 15 -24.78 -48.70 -11.53
CA LEU A 15 -26.19 -48.97 -11.86
C LEU A 15 -26.90 -47.62 -12.18
N PRO A 16 -28.07 -47.64 -12.84
CA PRO A 16 -28.22 -46.99 -14.14
C PRO A 16 -29.13 -45.75 -14.13
N GLY A 17 -28.99 -44.97 -15.21
CA GLY A 17 -30.10 -44.40 -15.98
C GLY A 17 -31.12 -43.54 -15.24
N SER A 18 -31.04 -42.22 -15.42
CA SER A 18 -32.22 -41.37 -15.56
C SER A 18 -31.88 -40.16 -16.41
N ALA A 19 -32.27 -40.23 -17.69
CA ALA A 19 -32.35 -39.08 -18.55
C ALA A 19 -33.30 -38.06 -17.92
N THR A 20 -32.78 -36.89 -17.54
CA THR A 20 -33.61 -35.73 -17.20
C THR A 20 -33.38 -34.67 -18.25
N THR A 21 -34.34 -34.62 -19.17
CA THR A 21 -34.86 -33.49 -19.95
C THR A 21 -34.05 -32.18 -19.85
N ALA A 22 -33.41 -31.81 -20.96
CA ALA A 22 -32.91 -30.46 -21.18
C ALA A 22 -34.10 -29.48 -21.22
N ILE A 23 -34.33 -28.76 -20.13
CA ILE A 23 -35.25 -27.62 -20.10
C ILE A 23 -34.47 -26.40 -20.60
N GLY A 24 -34.69 -26.04 -21.86
CA GLY A 24 -34.16 -24.84 -22.48
C GLY A 24 -34.63 -23.58 -21.76
N ASN A 25 -33.75 -22.95 -20.98
CA ASN A 25 -34.01 -21.65 -20.37
C ASN A 25 -33.74 -20.55 -21.42
N ARG A 26 -34.70 -20.31 -22.32
CA ARG A 26 -34.73 -19.03 -23.05
C ARG A 26 -35.13 -17.95 -22.05
N ARG A 27 -34.15 -17.37 -21.36
CA ARG A 27 -34.36 -16.12 -20.61
C ARG A 27 -34.81 -15.07 -21.61
N ARG A 28 -36.11 -14.75 -21.60
CA ARG A 28 -36.66 -13.58 -22.26
C ARG A 28 -35.97 -12.38 -21.60
N VAL A 29 -34.98 -11.79 -22.28
CA VAL A 29 -34.38 -10.51 -21.87
C VAL A 29 -35.51 -9.49 -21.94
N LYS A 30 -36.16 -9.22 -20.79
CA LYS A 30 -37.12 -8.13 -20.68
C LYS A 30 -36.35 -6.86 -21.02
N GLY A 31 -36.84 -6.13 -22.03
CA GLY A 31 -36.15 -5.00 -22.64
C GLY A 31 -35.49 -4.11 -21.60
N LEU A 32 -34.17 -4.03 -21.69
CA LEU A 32 -33.35 -3.12 -20.92
C LEU A 32 -33.73 -1.70 -21.37
N THR A 33 -34.67 -1.10 -20.65
CA THR A 33 -35.17 0.24 -20.93
C THR A 33 -34.00 1.24 -20.86
N MET A 34 -33.92 2.16 -21.83
CA MET A 34 -32.86 3.18 -21.99
C MET A 34 -32.50 3.92 -20.69
N ARG A 35 -33.46 4.06 -19.75
CA ARG A 35 -33.27 4.67 -18.43
C ARG A 35 -32.27 3.92 -17.53
N THR A 36 -32.21 2.59 -17.62
CA THR A 36 -31.33 1.76 -16.79
C THR A 36 -29.87 1.80 -17.28
N PHE A 37 -29.66 2.12 -18.57
CA PHE A 37 -28.32 2.34 -19.12
C PHE A 37 -27.72 3.69 -18.67
N LEU A 38 -28.54 4.75 -18.59
CA LEU A 38 -28.11 6.08 -18.17
C LEU A 38 -27.66 6.12 -16.70
N THR A 39 -28.34 5.40 -15.80
CA THR A 39 -27.93 5.30 -14.39
C THR A 39 -26.66 4.45 -14.19
N GLY A 40 -26.49 3.37 -14.97
CA GLY A 40 -25.27 2.56 -14.94
C GLY A 40 -24.02 3.30 -15.43
N ALA A 41 -24.15 4.10 -16.49
CA ALA A 41 -23.06 4.89 -17.04
C ALA A 41 -22.58 6.00 -16.08
N LEU A 42 -23.51 6.63 -15.34
CA LEU A 42 -23.16 7.67 -14.36
C LEU A 42 -22.39 7.09 -13.16
N ALA A 43 -22.79 5.91 -12.67
CA ALA A 43 -22.11 5.23 -11.56
C ALA A 43 -20.67 4.82 -11.92
N ALA A 44 -20.40 4.46 -13.18
CA ALA A 44 -19.07 4.11 -13.65
C ALA A 44 -18.09 5.28 -13.66
N LEU A 45 -18.55 6.52 -13.83
CA LEU A 45 -17.70 7.73 -13.80
C LEU A 45 -17.18 8.06 -12.39
N PHE A 46 -17.94 7.73 -11.34
CA PHE A 46 -17.51 7.95 -9.95
C PHE A 46 -16.42 6.98 -9.48
N LEU A 47 -16.19 5.87 -10.19
CA LEU A 47 -15.19 4.87 -9.80
C LEU A 47 -13.75 5.23 -10.21
N TRP A 48 -13.56 6.23 -11.07
CA TRP A 48 -12.23 6.65 -11.55
C TRP A 48 -11.57 7.73 -10.68
N ALA A 49 -12.32 8.35 -9.76
CA ALA A 49 -11.81 9.38 -8.86
C ALA A 49 -11.22 8.80 -7.55
N GLN A 50 -10.80 7.53 -7.55
CA GLN A 50 -10.13 6.97 -6.38
C GLN A 50 -8.84 7.75 -6.14
N SER A 51 -8.79 8.29 -4.94
CA SER A 51 -8.05 9.47 -4.61
C SER A 51 -6.65 9.10 -4.10
N ALA A 52 -5.61 9.76 -4.62
CA ALA A 52 -4.21 9.60 -4.17
C ALA A 52 -3.97 10.26 -2.79
N HIS A 53 -4.90 10.08 -1.86
CA HIS A 53 -4.94 10.77 -0.58
C HIS A 53 -4.18 9.95 0.46
N ALA A 54 -2.86 9.86 0.31
CA ALA A 54 -1.99 9.28 1.33
C ALA A 54 -0.59 9.87 1.36
N GLN A 55 -0.28 10.83 0.48
CA GLN A 55 1.02 11.50 0.46
C GLN A 55 0.81 12.95 0.90
N GLY A 56 1.57 13.42 1.89
CA GLY A 56 1.55 14.83 2.27
C GLY A 56 2.08 15.73 1.15
N PRO A 57 2.03 17.06 1.33
CA PRO A 57 2.46 18.00 0.30
C PRO A 57 3.94 17.76 -0.08
N CYS A 58 4.20 17.75 -1.39
CA CYS A 58 5.54 17.57 -1.94
C CYS A 58 6.09 18.87 -2.54
N MET A 59 7.40 19.03 -2.50
CA MET A 59 8.12 20.13 -3.15
C MET A 59 9.52 19.69 -3.59
N PRO A 60 10.25 20.47 -4.41
CA PRO A 60 11.65 20.18 -4.72
C PRO A 60 12.47 20.03 -3.44
N TYR A 61 13.35 19.02 -3.39
CA TYR A 61 14.16 18.69 -2.21
C TYR A 61 14.90 19.91 -1.64
N ASP A 62 15.61 20.65 -2.49
CA ASP A 62 16.41 21.80 -2.08
C ASP A 62 15.56 22.87 -1.39
N ARG A 63 14.30 23.03 -1.81
CA ARG A 63 13.35 23.99 -1.21
C ARG A 63 12.83 23.50 0.13
N ALA A 64 12.65 22.20 0.31
CA ALA A 64 12.29 21.63 1.61
C ALA A 64 13.47 21.76 2.59
N ALA A 65 14.67 21.34 2.18
CA ALA A 65 15.89 21.43 2.98
C ALA A 65 16.20 22.88 3.38
N GLU A 66 16.11 23.83 2.44
CA GLU A 66 16.29 25.25 2.72
C GLU A 66 15.32 25.75 3.80
N LYS A 67 14.04 25.36 3.73
CA LYS A 67 13.04 25.78 4.71
C LYS A 67 13.32 25.22 6.09
N LEU A 68 13.63 23.93 6.21
CA LEU A 68 13.92 23.28 7.49
C LEU A 68 15.16 23.89 8.15
N GLN A 69 16.23 24.11 7.38
CA GLN A 69 17.45 24.72 7.90
C GLN A 69 17.26 26.18 8.32
N LYS A 70 16.49 26.97 7.56
CA LYS A 70 16.38 28.42 7.80
C LYS A 70 15.28 28.80 8.79
N LEU A 71 14.20 28.03 8.88
CA LEU A 71 13.01 28.41 9.66
C LEU A 71 12.90 27.65 10.98
N SER A 72 13.38 26.41 11.04
CA SER A 72 13.30 25.57 12.24
C SER A 72 14.66 25.08 12.74
N ASN A 73 15.77 25.55 12.16
CA ASN A 73 17.14 25.10 12.49
C ASN A 73 17.33 23.58 12.42
N GLU A 74 16.42 22.89 11.74
CA GLU A 74 16.43 21.44 11.68
C GLU A 74 17.55 20.95 10.76
N VAL A 75 18.28 19.94 11.25
CA VAL A 75 19.34 19.24 10.50
C VAL A 75 18.97 17.76 10.36
N ILE A 76 19.58 17.08 9.38
CA ILE A 76 19.36 15.64 9.22
C ILE A 76 19.98 14.87 10.39
N VAL A 77 19.14 14.13 11.11
CA VAL A 77 19.54 13.27 12.23
C VAL A 77 19.40 11.78 11.91
N GLY A 78 18.73 11.43 10.80
CA GLY A 78 18.60 10.04 10.36
C GLY A 78 18.19 9.92 8.90
N ARG A 79 18.64 8.84 8.25
CA ARG A 79 18.32 8.53 6.85
C ARG A 79 18.22 7.02 6.63
N GLY A 80 17.31 6.61 5.74
CA GLY A 80 17.20 5.22 5.33
C GLY A 80 16.44 5.06 4.01
N VAL A 81 16.91 4.14 3.17
CA VAL A 81 16.20 3.79 1.93
C VAL A 81 15.06 2.84 2.27
N THR A 82 13.88 3.04 1.67
CA THR A 82 12.74 2.14 1.86
C THR A 82 13.06 0.74 1.34
N ARG A 83 12.42 -0.30 1.89
CA ARG A 83 12.73 -1.70 1.55
C ARG A 83 12.59 -2.02 0.05
N ASP A 84 11.66 -1.35 -0.62
CA ASP A 84 11.41 -1.47 -2.06
C ASP A 84 12.35 -0.60 -2.92
N GLY A 85 13.24 0.18 -2.31
CA GLY A 85 14.16 1.09 -3.00
C GLY A 85 13.47 2.31 -3.64
N SER A 86 12.18 2.54 -3.38
CA SER A 86 11.40 3.56 -4.07
C SER A 86 11.60 4.98 -3.53
N ALA A 87 12.16 5.13 -2.33
CA ALA A 87 12.39 6.42 -1.70
C ALA A 87 13.50 6.37 -0.64
N LEU A 88 14.02 7.56 -0.32
CA LEU A 88 14.82 7.82 0.88
C LEU A 88 13.91 8.47 1.92
N ILE A 89 13.90 7.95 3.15
CA ILE A 89 13.29 8.60 4.31
C ILE A 89 14.36 9.38 5.04
N GLU A 90 14.08 10.65 5.33
CA GLU A 90 14.94 11.51 6.12
C GLU A 90 14.21 11.98 7.37
N MET A 91 14.89 11.90 8.51
CA MET A 91 14.47 12.52 9.77
C MET A 91 15.32 13.76 10.00
N TRP A 92 14.63 14.87 10.17
CA TRP A 92 15.16 16.19 10.43
C TRP A 92 14.77 16.60 11.84
N ALA A 93 15.68 17.18 12.59
CA ALA A 93 15.39 17.67 13.93
C ALA A 93 16.31 18.83 14.32
N ASP A 94 15.77 19.73 15.14
CA ASP A 94 16.54 20.67 15.94
C ASP A 94 16.69 20.09 17.35
N SER A 95 17.94 19.88 17.77
CA SER A 95 18.25 19.37 19.10
C SER A 95 18.07 20.41 20.22
N GLU A 96 17.97 21.70 19.88
CA GLU A 96 17.78 22.78 20.85
C GLU A 96 16.30 23.02 21.14
N ASP A 97 15.50 23.36 20.11
CA ASP A 97 14.08 23.69 20.28
C ASP A 97 13.14 22.47 20.14
N GLY A 98 13.66 21.31 19.75
CA GLY A 98 12.91 20.05 19.65
C GLY A 98 11.97 19.95 18.45
N ALA A 99 12.00 20.90 17.51
CA ALA A 99 11.27 20.80 16.25
C ALA A 99 11.77 19.59 15.44
N TRP A 100 10.88 18.90 14.74
CA TRP A 100 11.24 17.77 13.89
C TRP A 100 10.33 17.58 12.69
N THR A 101 10.91 17.02 11.63
CA THR A 101 10.22 16.73 10.37
C THR A 101 10.69 15.40 9.78
N ILE A 102 9.75 14.64 9.22
CA ILE A 102 10.06 13.44 8.42
C ILE A 102 9.70 13.72 6.96
N LEU A 103 10.69 13.58 6.09
CA LEU A 103 10.53 13.70 4.64
C LEU A 103 10.65 12.34 3.97
N ARG A 104 9.83 12.12 2.95
CA ARG A 104 10.01 11.06 1.95
C ARG A 104 10.55 11.69 0.67
N VAL A 105 11.80 11.40 0.36
CA VAL A 105 12.52 11.89 -0.82
C VAL A 105 12.42 10.86 -1.94
N LEU A 106 11.87 11.29 -3.08
CA LEU A 106 11.65 10.48 -4.26
C LEU A 106 12.82 10.61 -5.25
N PRO A 107 13.06 9.59 -6.10
CA PRO A 107 14.11 9.62 -7.12
C PRO A 107 13.98 10.76 -8.14
N ASN A 108 12.77 11.32 -8.28
CA ASN A 108 12.52 12.48 -9.13
C ASN A 108 12.99 13.82 -8.51
N GLY A 109 13.64 13.80 -7.34
CA GLY A 109 14.15 15.00 -6.65
C GLY A 109 13.09 15.74 -5.83
N SER A 110 11.89 15.19 -5.67
CA SER A 110 10.86 15.77 -4.79
C SER A 110 10.96 15.21 -3.37
N ALA A 111 10.68 16.04 -2.37
CA ALA A 111 10.51 15.65 -0.98
C ALA A 111 9.05 15.88 -0.56
N CYS A 112 8.42 14.84 -0.04
CA CYS A 112 7.06 14.88 0.47
C CYS A 112 7.08 14.87 2.00
N LEU A 113 6.35 15.81 2.59
CA LEU A 113 6.17 15.86 4.04
C LEU A 113 5.37 14.64 4.50
N MET A 114 5.94 13.84 5.40
CA MET A 114 5.27 12.66 5.97
C MET A 114 4.67 12.98 7.34
N HIS A 115 5.46 13.62 8.21
CA HIS A 115 5.05 14.06 9.54
C HIS A 115 5.96 15.21 10.02
N TYR A 116 5.50 15.97 11.00
CA TYR A 116 6.27 17.00 11.71
C TYR A 116 5.75 17.18 13.13
N GLY A 117 6.52 17.84 13.99
CA GLY A 117 6.12 18.13 15.36
C GLY A 117 7.19 18.86 16.15
N ASN A 118 7.02 18.86 17.47
CA ASN A 118 7.96 19.40 18.44
C ASN A 118 8.32 18.32 19.47
N ASP A 119 9.08 18.71 20.52
CA ASP A 119 9.47 17.86 21.65
C ASP A 119 10.32 16.64 21.23
N PHE A 120 11.18 16.81 20.21
CA PHE A 120 12.12 15.79 19.79
C PHE A 120 13.26 15.62 20.78
N HIS A 121 13.49 14.38 21.21
CA HIS A 121 14.60 14.02 22.09
C HIS A 121 15.25 12.71 21.62
N VAL A 122 16.58 12.70 21.56
CA VAL A 122 17.34 11.47 21.31
C VAL A 122 17.54 10.77 22.65
N PRO A 123 16.94 9.59 22.88
CA PRO A 123 17.19 8.85 24.11
C PRO A 123 18.64 8.38 24.16
N ALA A 124 19.21 8.30 25.37
CA ALA A 124 20.52 7.70 25.57
C ALA A 124 20.52 6.27 25.03
N THR A 125 21.49 5.93 24.19
CA THR A 125 21.67 4.55 23.71
C THR A 125 22.26 3.73 24.87
N PRO A 126 21.61 2.64 25.31
CA PRO A 126 22.20 1.74 26.29
C PRO A 126 23.54 1.18 25.78
N PRO A 127 24.51 0.89 26.65
CA PRO A 127 25.73 0.21 26.25
C PRO A 127 25.41 -1.10 25.51
N VAL A 128 26.14 -1.36 24.43
CA VAL A 128 26.00 -2.60 23.66
C VAL A 128 26.33 -3.79 24.57
N GLY A 129 25.35 -4.66 24.83
CA GLY A 129 25.53 -5.89 25.60
C GLY A 129 24.71 -5.98 26.89
N GLU A 130 24.04 -4.91 27.30
CA GLU A 130 23.16 -4.92 28.48
C GLU A 130 21.73 -5.17 28.03
N GLY A 131 21.50 -6.40 27.54
CA GLY A 131 20.17 -6.90 27.25
C GLY A 131 19.47 -7.34 28.53
N THR A 132 18.30 -6.77 28.81
CA THR A 132 17.28 -7.38 29.67
C THR A 132 16.27 -8.12 28.83
#